data_AF-A0A838EBN3-F1
#
_entry.id   AF-A0A838EBN3-F1
#
_cell.length_a   1.000
_cell.length_b   1.000
_cell.length_c   1.000
_cell.angle_alpha   90.00
_cell.angle_beta   90.00
_cell.angle_gamma   90.00
#
_symmetry.space_group_name_H-M   'P 1'
#
loop_
_entity.id
_entity.type
_entity.pdbx_description
1 polymer ?
#
loop_
_entity_poly.entity_id
_entity_poly.type
_entity_poly.pdbx_seq_one_letter_code
_entity_poly.pdbx_strand_id
1 'polypeptide(L)'
;MTIRVPRTLVLSAIALALLTTGILIPQAVRAAHPDAQAHLPHFFKSRHVSLPNVGQAAGGNLVYNGGPVMAGTMHAYLIFWEPTGSFVSNSYNSLIQRYFNDVGGSGLYNNNTQYTDTTGGAPNNATLAGTWVDTAAYPSTTLQDSDIQNEVSNALSTNGWTPDITNMFFVFTAKSENICASGSCSFSQFCAYHNYFGTNTIYAAMPYDGTDLQGCGPLPAGSPNSDTDADAEISTTSHEQIEAATDPLITAWIDASGQEIGDKCAYNYGQTASDGSNESWNGNPYIVQQEWDNVQSGCVLT
;
A
#
# COMPACT_ATOMS: atom_id res chain seq x y z
N MET A 1 80.97 -27.72 47.68
CA MET A 1 81.03 -27.95 46.23
C MET A 1 79.85 -27.22 45.61
N THR A 2 80.11 -26.05 45.07
CA THR A 2 79.12 -25.09 44.54
C THR A 2 78.59 -25.56 43.19
N ILE A 3 77.28 -25.81 43.10
CA ILE A 3 76.57 -25.96 41.82
C ILE A 3 75.46 -24.90 41.81
N ARG A 4 75.63 -23.90 40.93
CA ARG A 4 74.63 -22.88 40.61
C ARG A 4 73.63 -23.47 39.63
N VAL A 5 72.34 -23.39 39.94
CA VAL A 5 71.25 -23.63 38.98
C VAL A 5 70.56 -22.29 38.73
N PRO A 6 70.39 -21.85 37.47
CA PRO A 6 69.75 -20.57 37.18
C PRO A 6 68.22 -20.69 37.27
N ARG A 7 67.59 -19.66 37.84
CA ARG A 7 66.14 -19.46 37.82
C ARG A 7 65.75 -18.88 36.46
N THR A 8 65.09 -19.67 35.62
CA THR A 8 64.37 -19.20 34.44
C THR A 8 63.02 -18.60 34.88
N LEU A 9 62.84 -17.30 34.69
CA LEU A 9 61.52 -16.67 34.71
C LEU A 9 60.77 -17.10 33.43
N VAL A 10 59.64 -17.78 33.59
CA VAL A 10 58.68 -18.00 32.51
C VAL A 10 57.67 -16.85 32.59
N LEU A 11 57.75 -15.90 31.65
CA LEU A 11 56.67 -14.95 31.41
C LEU A 11 55.55 -15.67 30.65
N SER A 12 54.42 -15.92 31.31
CA SER A 12 53.19 -16.35 30.64
C SER A 12 52.59 -15.16 29.90
N ALA A 13 52.72 -15.15 28.57
CA ALA A 13 51.97 -14.25 27.71
C ALA A 13 50.52 -14.75 27.60
N ILE A 14 49.59 -14.06 28.28
CA ILE A 14 48.15 -14.26 28.08
C ILE A 14 47.79 -13.51 26.79
N ALA A 15 47.59 -14.27 25.71
CA ALA A 15 47.01 -13.75 24.49
C ALA A 15 45.51 -13.52 24.73
N LEU A 16 45.12 -12.25 24.91
CA LEU A 16 43.72 -11.84 25.01
C LEU A 16 43.11 -11.91 23.60
N ALA A 17 42.41 -12.99 23.30
CA ALA A 17 41.61 -13.11 22.09
C ALA A 17 40.43 -12.13 22.18
N LEU A 18 40.55 -10.98 21.53
CA LEU A 18 39.44 -10.06 21.27
C LEU A 18 38.46 -10.78 20.34
N LEU A 19 37.42 -11.41 20.92
CA LEU A 19 36.21 -11.74 20.19
C LEU A 19 35.52 -10.42 19.84
N THR A 20 35.79 -9.92 18.64
CA THR A 20 34.95 -8.89 18.02
C THR A 20 33.62 -9.55 17.69
N THR A 21 32.64 -9.42 18.58
CA THR A 21 31.24 -9.63 18.24
C THR A 21 30.90 -8.63 17.15
N GLY A 22 30.85 -9.09 15.90
CA GLY A 22 30.29 -8.32 14.80
C GLY A 22 28.84 -8.00 15.17
N ILE A 23 28.60 -6.77 15.59
CA ILE A 23 27.25 -6.22 15.64
C ILE A 23 26.78 -6.25 14.19
N LEU A 24 25.86 -7.16 13.88
CA LEU A 24 25.03 -7.05 12.69
C LEU A 24 24.20 -5.78 12.90
N ILE A 25 24.74 -4.66 12.44
CA ILE A 25 23.96 -3.45 12.24
C ILE A 25 22.89 -3.86 11.22
N PRO A 26 21.59 -3.72 11.52
CA PRO A 26 20.57 -3.87 10.49
C PRO A 26 21.01 -3.01 9.32
N GLN A 27 21.10 -3.58 8.12
CA GLN A 27 21.40 -2.78 6.95
C GLN A 27 20.37 -1.66 6.92
N ALA A 28 20.81 -0.43 7.20
CA ALA A 28 20.00 0.74 6.94
C ALA A 28 19.53 0.59 5.50
N VAL A 29 18.22 0.65 5.30
CA VAL A 29 17.58 0.74 3.98
C VAL A 29 18.44 1.73 3.21
N ARG A 30 19.24 1.22 2.28
CA ARG A 30 20.14 2.06 1.50
C ARG A 30 19.16 2.77 0.59
N ALA A 31 18.82 3.99 0.97
CA ALA A 31 17.87 4.81 0.25
C ALA A 31 18.14 4.62 -1.24
N ALA A 32 17.06 4.28 -1.95
CA ALA A 32 16.90 4.60 -3.35
C ALA A 32 17.62 5.90 -3.71
N HIS A 33 18.17 5.96 -4.92
CA HIS A 33 19.07 7.02 -5.36
C HIS A 33 18.76 8.37 -4.70
N PRO A 34 19.70 9.02 -3.99
CA PRO A 34 19.43 10.26 -3.25
C PRO A 34 18.98 11.45 -4.13
N ASP A 35 18.90 11.24 -5.44
CA ASP A 35 18.45 12.17 -6.48
C ASP A 35 17.07 11.81 -7.08
N ALA A 36 16.40 10.74 -6.62
CA ALA A 36 15.06 10.41 -7.09
C ALA A 36 14.08 11.49 -6.60
N GLN A 37 13.58 12.28 -7.54
CA GLN A 37 12.69 13.39 -7.23
C GLN A 37 11.26 12.87 -7.06
N ALA A 38 10.68 13.09 -5.88
CA ALA A 38 9.30 12.72 -5.65
C ALA A 38 8.34 13.46 -6.60
N HIS A 39 7.41 12.74 -7.22
CA HIS A 39 6.30 13.36 -7.94
C HIS A 39 5.18 13.78 -6.96
N LEU A 40 4.08 14.32 -7.51
CA LEU A 40 2.92 14.64 -6.69
C LEU A 40 2.19 13.34 -6.32
N PRO A 41 1.55 13.27 -5.13
CA PRO A 41 0.69 12.15 -4.78
C PRO A 41 -0.38 11.92 -5.84
N HIS A 42 -0.57 10.66 -6.18
CA HIS A 42 -1.58 10.23 -7.13
C HIS A 42 -2.90 10.03 -6.41
N PHE A 43 -3.94 10.56 -7.04
CA PHE A 43 -5.30 10.44 -6.55
C PHE A 43 -6.04 9.51 -7.48
N PHE A 44 -6.60 8.43 -6.97
CA PHE A 44 -7.58 7.66 -7.73
C PHE A 44 -8.79 8.56 -8.03
N LYS A 45 -8.87 9.05 -9.28
CA LYS A 45 -9.78 10.14 -9.65
C LYS A 45 -11.22 9.69 -9.70
N SER A 46 -12.11 10.49 -9.10
CA SER A 46 -13.56 10.27 -9.19
C SER A 46 -14.07 10.39 -10.62
N ARG A 47 -15.03 9.53 -10.99
CA ARG A 47 -15.70 9.57 -12.30
C ARG A 47 -16.42 10.89 -12.59
N HIS A 48 -16.72 11.69 -11.57
CA HIS A 48 -17.38 12.99 -11.74
C HIS A 48 -16.47 14.05 -12.39
N VAL A 49 -15.16 13.96 -12.20
CA VAL A 49 -14.16 14.90 -12.77
C VAL A 49 -13.28 14.26 -13.85
N SER A 50 -13.49 12.97 -14.06
CA SER A 50 -12.79 12.18 -15.06
C SER A 50 -13.25 12.58 -16.46
N LEU A 51 -12.36 13.18 -17.26
CA LEU A 51 -12.52 13.29 -18.71
C LEU A 51 -12.73 11.87 -19.31
N PRO A 52 -13.22 11.72 -20.56
CA PRO A 52 -13.43 10.42 -21.20
C PRO A 52 -12.17 9.52 -21.35
N ASN A 53 -11.04 9.92 -20.77
CA ASN A 53 -9.73 9.26 -20.86
C ASN A 53 -9.21 8.67 -19.53
N VAL A 54 -10.02 8.51 -18.48
CA VAL A 54 -9.60 7.77 -17.28
C VAL A 54 -9.55 6.27 -17.57
N GLY A 55 -8.50 5.60 -17.06
CA GLY A 55 -8.18 4.23 -17.47
C GLY A 55 -7.73 4.13 -18.93
N GLN A 56 -7.25 5.22 -19.53
CA GLN A 56 -6.54 5.16 -20.81
C GLN A 56 -5.06 5.09 -20.56
N ALA A 57 -4.45 4.06 -21.15
CA ALA A 57 -3.02 3.88 -21.35
C ALA A 57 -2.32 4.96 -22.21
N ALA A 58 -2.68 6.23 -22.02
CA ALA A 58 -1.91 7.34 -22.52
C ALA A 58 -0.51 7.30 -21.87
N GLY A 59 0.53 7.83 -22.52
CA GLY A 59 1.87 7.93 -21.91
C GLY A 59 2.80 6.73 -22.08
N GLY A 60 2.35 5.62 -22.66
CA GLY A 60 3.19 4.43 -22.86
C GLY A 60 3.36 3.59 -21.58
N ASN A 61 4.42 2.79 -21.52
CA ASN A 61 4.73 1.97 -20.35
C ASN A 61 5.21 2.82 -19.16
N LEU A 62 5.02 2.31 -17.93
CA LEU A 62 5.64 2.89 -16.74
C LEU A 62 7.16 2.84 -16.88
N VAL A 63 7.82 3.87 -16.36
CA VAL A 63 9.27 4.00 -16.34
C VAL A 63 9.73 4.03 -14.90
N TYR A 64 10.86 3.38 -14.61
CA TYR A 64 11.47 3.41 -13.30
C TYR A 64 12.31 4.67 -13.09
N ASN A 65 12.09 5.37 -11.99
CA ASN A 65 12.70 6.68 -11.66
C ASN A 65 13.71 6.59 -10.50
N GLY A 66 14.03 5.39 -10.04
CA GLY A 66 15.13 5.14 -9.10
C GLY A 66 14.72 5.01 -7.63
N GLY A 67 13.45 5.24 -7.30
CA GLY A 67 12.82 5.02 -5.99
C GLY A 67 12.79 3.55 -5.54
N PRO A 68 12.50 3.27 -4.27
CA PRO A 68 12.32 1.90 -3.80
C PRO A 68 10.95 1.37 -4.22
N VAL A 69 10.78 0.05 -4.21
CA VAL A 69 9.46 -0.62 -4.28
C VAL A 69 9.22 -1.37 -2.96
N MET A 70 7.98 -1.80 -2.70
CA MET A 70 7.69 -2.71 -1.58
C MET A 70 8.15 -4.14 -1.91
N ALA A 71 9.46 -4.35 -2.01
CA ALA A 71 10.04 -5.60 -2.46
C ALA A 71 9.68 -6.78 -1.53
N GLY A 72 9.19 -7.87 -2.11
CA GLY A 72 8.75 -9.05 -1.36
C GLY A 72 7.29 -8.98 -0.94
N THR A 73 7.04 -9.24 0.35
CA THR A 73 5.69 -9.26 0.92
C THR A 73 5.35 -7.92 1.55
N MET A 74 4.31 -7.27 1.05
CA MET A 74 3.71 -6.12 1.71
C MET A 74 2.95 -6.57 2.97
N HIS A 75 3.09 -5.82 4.05
CA HIS A 75 2.34 -6.00 5.30
C HIS A 75 1.29 -4.90 5.43
N ALA A 76 0.02 -5.28 5.23
CA ALA A 76 -1.10 -4.35 5.31
C ALA A 76 -1.63 -4.23 6.74
N TYR A 77 -1.77 -3.01 7.22
CA TYR A 77 -2.35 -2.67 8.51
C TYR A 77 -3.62 -1.86 8.27
N LEU A 78 -4.77 -2.35 8.75
CA LEU A 78 -6.07 -1.73 8.48
C LEU A 78 -6.56 -0.99 9.72
N ILE A 79 -6.81 0.30 9.55
CA ILE A 79 -7.34 1.20 10.55
C ILE A 79 -8.76 1.54 10.11
N PHE A 80 -9.74 0.93 10.78
CA PHE A 80 -11.15 1.23 10.59
C PHE A 80 -11.52 2.35 11.57
N TRP A 81 -11.54 3.59 11.08
CA TRP A 81 -11.92 4.75 11.87
C TRP A 81 -13.45 4.89 11.83
N GLU A 82 -14.10 4.35 12.86
CA GLU A 82 -15.55 4.21 12.97
C GLU A 82 -16.06 4.85 14.26
N PRO A 83 -16.16 6.19 14.32
CA PRO A 83 -16.69 6.88 15.49
C PRO A 83 -18.03 6.32 15.96
N THR A 84 -18.29 6.38 17.27
CA THR A 84 -19.58 5.96 17.83
C THR A 84 -20.75 6.69 17.13
N GLY A 85 -21.66 5.92 16.52
CA GLY A 85 -22.82 6.45 15.80
C GLY A 85 -22.59 6.71 14.31
N SER A 86 -21.38 6.45 13.80
CA SER A 86 -21.10 6.38 12.37
C SER A 86 -21.67 5.11 11.73
N PHE A 87 -21.54 4.99 10.41
CA PHE A 87 -22.08 3.86 9.64
C PHE A 87 -21.05 3.27 8.68
N VAL A 88 -20.95 1.94 8.72
CA VAL A 88 -20.39 1.08 7.66
C VAL A 88 -21.36 -0.09 7.43
N SER A 89 -21.36 -0.69 6.23
CA SER A 89 -22.20 -1.87 5.97
C SER A 89 -21.74 -3.07 6.81
N ASN A 90 -22.66 -3.99 7.10
CA ASN A 90 -22.46 -5.05 8.10
C ASN A 90 -21.26 -5.98 7.79
N SER A 91 -20.92 -6.16 6.51
CA SER A 91 -19.82 -7.03 6.08
C SER A 91 -18.55 -6.26 5.69
N TYR A 92 -18.57 -4.93 5.67
CA TYR A 92 -17.50 -4.05 5.18
C TYR A 92 -16.10 -4.47 5.68
N ASN A 93 -15.86 -4.38 6.99
CA ASN A 93 -14.54 -4.65 7.56
C ASN A 93 -14.11 -6.10 7.34
N SER A 94 -15.06 -7.04 7.41
CA SER A 94 -14.78 -8.46 7.25
C SER A 94 -14.40 -8.83 5.82
N LEU A 95 -15.03 -8.20 4.83
CA LEU A 95 -14.72 -8.42 3.41
C LEU A 95 -13.39 -7.77 3.03
N ILE A 96 -13.10 -6.57 3.52
CA ILE A 96 -11.81 -5.90 3.30
C ILE A 96 -10.67 -6.71 3.96
N GLN A 97 -10.87 -7.18 5.19
CA GLN A 97 -9.90 -8.08 5.83
C GLN A 97 -9.69 -9.36 5.04
N ARG A 98 -10.77 -9.95 4.51
CA ARG A 98 -10.67 -11.16 3.67
C ARG A 98 -9.88 -10.89 2.40
N TYR A 99 -10.11 -9.76 1.73
CA TYR A 99 -9.31 -9.32 0.59
C TYR A 99 -7.80 -9.33 0.90
N PHE A 100 -7.36 -8.71 1.99
CA PHE A 100 -5.93 -8.69 2.37
C PHE A 100 -5.36 -10.05 2.80
N ASN A 101 -6.22 -11.01 3.19
CA ASN A 101 -5.79 -12.39 3.39
C ASN A 101 -5.64 -13.17 2.07
N ASP A 102 -6.33 -12.75 1.03
CA ASP A 102 -6.46 -13.52 -0.22
C ASP A 102 -5.65 -12.93 -1.40
N VAL A 103 -5.41 -11.62 -1.43
CA VAL A 103 -4.75 -10.96 -2.56
C VAL A 103 -3.27 -11.34 -2.69
N GLY A 104 -2.63 -11.75 -1.60
CA GLY A 104 -1.24 -12.22 -1.61
C GLY A 104 -1.05 -13.46 -2.51
N GLY A 105 -0.13 -13.37 -3.46
CA GLY A 105 0.13 -14.44 -4.44
C GLY A 105 -0.92 -14.57 -5.54
N SER A 106 -1.85 -13.60 -5.66
CA SER A 106 -2.81 -13.50 -6.77
C SER A 106 -2.12 -13.12 -8.09
N GLY A 107 -2.91 -13.12 -9.17
CA GLY A 107 -2.50 -12.60 -10.47
C GLY A 107 -2.00 -11.15 -10.42
N LEU A 108 -2.62 -10.31 -9.59
CA LEU A 108 -2.20 -8.91 -9.44
C LEU A 108 -0.76 -8.82 -8.89
N TYR A 109 -0.42 -9.62 -7.89
CA TYR A 109 0.95 -9.65 -7.37
C TYR A 109 1.94 -10.37 -8.28
N ASN A 110 1.47 -11.29 -9.14
CA ASN A 110 2.28 -11.82 -10.22
C ASN A 110 2.61 -10.73 -11.26
N ASN A 111 1.63 -9.92 -11.67
CA ASN A 111 1.84 -8.76 -12.53
C ASN A 111 2.87 -7.80 -11.93
N ASN A 112 2.83 -7.57 -10.61
CA ASN A 112 3.76 -6.67 -9.93
C ASN A 112 5.24 -7.08 -10.02
N THR A 113 5.54 -8.35 -10.30
CA THR A 113 6.92 -8.86 -10.31
C THR A 113 7.81 -8.23 -11.40
N GLN A 114 7.21 -7.57 -12.40
CA GLN A 114 7.96 -6.84 -13.43
C GLN A 114 8.48 -5.46 -12.97
N TYR A 115 7.92 -4.91 -11.90
CA TYR A 115 8.26 -3.58 -11.38
C TYR A 115 9.33 -3.68 -10.30
N THR A 116 10.58 -3.85 -10.75
CA THR A 116 11.75 -4.01 -9.87
C THR A 116 12.38 -2.67 -9.46
N ASP A 117 13.03 -2.63 -8.30
CA ASP A 117 13.95 -1.55 -7.96
C ASP A 117 15.40 -1.83 -8.40
N THR A 118 16.33 -0.92 -8.10
CA THR A 118 17.77 -1.08 -8.40
C THR A 118 18.42 -2.32 -7.77
N THR A 119 17.84 -2.92 -6.73
CA THR A 119 18.33 -4.15 -6.12
C THR A 119 17.87 -5.41 -6.86
N GLY A 120 16.94 -5.25 -7.79
CA GLY A 120 16.23 -6.36 -8.46
C GLY A 120 15.09 -6.92 -7.62
N GLY A 121 14.75 -6.30 -6.49
CA GLY A 121 13.58 -6.65 -5.68
C GLY A 121 12.31 -6.15 -6.36
N ALA A 122 11.25 -6.95 -6.29
CA ALA A 122 9.92 -6.57 -6.79
C ALA A 122 8.84 -6.93 -5.76
N PRO A 123 7.70 -6.24 -5.74
CA PRO A 123 6.54 -6.66 -4.98
C PRO A 123 6.03 -7.97 -5.57
N ASN A 124 5.80 -8.97 -4.72
CA ASN A 124 5.37 -10.30 -5.18
C ASN A 124 4.33 -10.96 -4.27
N ASN A 125 4.00 -10.33 -3.15
CA ASN A 125 3.03 -10.85 -2.21
C ASN A 125 2.48 -9.75 -1.30
N ALA A 126 1.38 -10.05 -0.61
CA ALA A 126 0.86 -9.26 0.49
C ALA A 126 0.31 -10.14 1.60
N THR A 127 0.20 -9.57 2.80
CA THR A 127 -0.45 -10.22 3.93
C THR A 127 -1.11 -9.19 4.84
N LEU A 128 -2.24 -9.56 5.42
CA LEU A 128 -2.85 -8.81 6.52
C LEU A 128 -1.97 -8.94 7.77
N ALA A 129 -1.32 -7.85 8.18
CA ALA A 129 -0.40 -7.83 9.31
C ALA A 129 -1.08 -7.37 10.62
N GLY A 130 -2.12 -6.55 10.53
CA GLY A 130 -2.86 -6.09 11.70
C GLY A 130 -4.14 -5.34 11.34
N THR A 131 -5.07 -5.30 12.29
CA THR A 131 -6.28 -4.50 12.19
C THR A 131 -6.53 -3.78 13.49
N TRP A 132 -7.14 -2.59 13.40
CA TRP A 132 -7.56 -1.81 14.53
C TRP A 132 -8.84 -1.07 14.19
N VAL A 133 -9.81 -1.09 15.10
CA VAL A 133 -11.04 -0.29 14.99
C VAL A 133 -10.91 0.85 15.98
N ASP A 134 -10.80 2.08 15.49
CA ASP A 134 -10.87 3.27 16.32
C ASP A 134 -12.32 3.77 16.38
N THR A 135 -12.82 4.03 17.58
CA THR A 135 -14.16 4.57 17.82
C THR A 135 -14.16 6.02 18.29
N ALA A 136 -12.98 6.66 18.33
CA ALA A 136 -12.83 8.06 18.63
C ALA A 136 -13.50 8.94 17.56
N ALA A 137 -14.01 10.10 17.98
CA ALA A 137 -14.64 11.05 17.06
C ALA A 137 -13.63 11.65 16.07
N TYR A 138 -14.09 11.93 14.85
CA TYR A 138 -13.31 12.71 13.90
C TYR A 138 -12.97 14.10 14.47
N PRO A 139 -11.75 14.61 14.20
CA PRO A 139 -11.32 15.91 14.70
C PRO A 139 -12.04 17.09 14.04
N SER A 140 -12.67 16.86 12.88
CA SER A 140 -13.39 17.89 12.13
C SER A 140 -14.51 17.27 11.26
N THR A 141 -15.37 18.11 10.70
CA THR A 141 -16.43 17.70 9.75
C THR A 141 -15.90 17.42 8.34
N THR A 142 -14.66 17.80 8.06
CA THR A 142 -14.01 17.58 6.77
C THR A 142 -12.55 17.32 7.06
N LEU A 143 -12.22 16.04 7.11
CA LEU A 143 -10.89 15.58 7.44
C LEU A 143 -9.89 16.16 6.45
N GLN A 144 -8.74 16.57 6.96
CA GLN A 144 -7.60 16.92 6.13
C GLN A 144 -6.63 15.74 6.07
N ASP A 145 -5.77 15.71 5.06
CA ASP A 145 -4.67 14.75 4.99
C ASP A 145 -3.85 14.66 6.29
N SER A 146 -3.63 15.80 6.96
CA SER A 146 -2.97 15.82 8.27
C SER A 146 -3.72 15.05 9.37
N ASP A 147 -5.06 14.98 9.31
CA ASP A 147 -5.86 14.19 10.23
C ASP A 147 -5.65 12.69 9.98
N ILE A 148 -5.49 12.29 8.72
CA ILE A 148 -5.18 10.90 8.33
C ILE A 148 -3.78 10.52 8.82
N GLN A 149 -2.77 11.37 8.60
CA GLN A 149 -1.40 11.11 9.11
C GLN A 149 -1.36 11.02 10.64
N ASN A 150 -2.16 11.85 11.33
CA ASN A 150 -2.30 11.79 12.79
C ASN A 150 -2.94 10.48 13.24
N GLU A 151 -3.95 9.99 12.52
CA GLU A 151 -4.60 8.72 12.83
C GLU A 151 -3.68 7.52 12.59
N VAL A 152 -2.88 7.52 11.51
CA VAL A 152 -1.81 6.53 11.32
C VAL A 152 -0.82 6.58 12.49
N SER A 153 -0.38 7.77 12.91
CA SER A 153 0.53 7.93 14.04
C SER A 153 -0.06 7.42 15.36
N ASN A 154 -1.36 7.64 15.57
CA ASN A 154 -2.11 7.14 16.70
C ASN A 154 -2.18 5.60 16.70
N ALA A 155 -2.54 5.01 15.56
CA ALA A 155 -2.59 3.56 15.36
C ALA A 155 -1.24 2.88 15.62
N LEU A 156 -0.15 3.46 15.08
CA LEU A 156 1.22 3.01 15.33
C LEU A 156 1.53 2.96 16.83
N SER A 157 1.24 4.05 17.55
CA SER A 157 1.53 4.15 18.98
C SER A 157 0.65 3.23 19.84
N THR A 158 -0.63 3.09 19.48
CA THR A 158 -1.62 2.32 20.24
C THR A 158 -1.40 0.82 20.10
N ASN A 159 -1.05 0.36 18.90
CA ASN A 159 -0.92 -1.06 18.59
C ASN A 159 0.53 -1.56 18.60
N GLY A 160 1.50 -0.67 18.79
CA GLY A 160 2.93 -1.01 18.72
C GLY A 160 3.37 -1.42 17.30
N TRP A 161 2.65 -0.96 16.27
CA TRP A 161 3.06 -1.15 14.88
C TRP A 161 4.23 -0.24 14.55
N THR A 162 5.04 -0.64 13.58
CA THR A 162 6.27 0.08 13.20
C THR A 162 6.24 0.36 11.70
N PRO A 163 6.55 1.58 11.24
CA PRO A 163 6.67 1.87 9.82
C PRO A 163 7.90 1.16 9.22
N ASP A 164 7.73 0.64 8.02
CA ASP A 164 8.77 0.01 7.20
C ASP A 164 8.42 0.25 5.73
N ILE A 165 9.42 0.16 4.83
CA ILE A 165 9.18 0.34 3.41
C ILE A 165 8.20 -0.70 2.82
N THR A 166 8.04 -1.85 3.47
CA THR A 166 7.07 -2.91 3.11
C THR A 166 5.78 -2.86 3.92
N ASN A 167 5.62 -1.90 4.84
CA ASN A 167 4.42 -1.76 5.67
C ASN A 167 3.55 -0.61 5.14
N MET A 168 2.25 -0.87 5.01
CA MET A 168 1.28 0.13 4.55
C MET A 168 0.09 0.21 5.51
N PHE A 169 -0.31 1.44 5.86
CA PHE A 169 -1.40 1.72 6.81
C PHE A 169 -2.61 2.29 6.07
N PHE A 170 -3.69 1.52 5.99
CA PHE A 170 -4.92 1.92 5.32
C PHE A 170 -5.88 2.52 6.35
N VAL A 171 -6.30 3.77 6.15
CA VAL A 171 -7.28 4.45 7.02
C VAL A 171 -8.62 4.50 6.32
N PHE A 172 -9.52 3.60 6.73
CA PHE A 172 -10.90 3.56 6.27
C PHE A 172 -11.77 4.46 7.15
N THR A 173 -12.37 5.49 6.56
CA THR A 173 -13.32 6.35 7.27
C THR A 173 -14.74 5.87 7.01
N ALA A 174 -15.65 6.07 7.96
CA ALA A 174 -17.07 5.74 7.82
C ALA A 174 -17.82 6.53 6.72
N LYS A 175 -19.04 6.09 6.41
CA LYS A 175 -19.91 6.68 5.38
C LYS A 175 -20.20 8.16 5.59
N SER A 176 -20.24 8.92 4.49
CA SER A 176 -20.51 10.37 4.43
C SER A 176 -19.38 11.28 4.95
N GLU A 177 -18.21 10.72 5.21
CA GLU A 177 -17.05 11.48 5.67
C GLU A 177 -16.16 11.88 4.49
N ASN A 178 -15.80 13.15 4.44
CA ASN A 178 -14.99 13.70 3.36
C ASN A 178 -13.55 13.90 3.83
N ILE A 179 -12.60 13.51 2.99
CA ILE A 179 -11.17 13.77 3.17
C ILE A 179 -10.75 14.77 2.12
N CYS A 180 -10.05 15.84 2.51
CA CYS A 180 -9.45 16.79 1.60
C CYS A 180 -7.92 16.77 1.68
N ALA A 181 -7.29 16.76 0.51
CA ALA A 181 -5.84 16.74 0.34
C ALA A 181 -5.47 17.66 -0.83
N SER A 182 -4.43 18.49 -0.65
CA SER A 182 -3.91 19.37 -1.72
C SER A 182 -4.97 20.21 -2.44
N GLY A 183 -6.00 20.69 -1.72
CA GLY A 183 -7.08 21.51 -2.26
C GLY A 183 -8.15 20.74 -3.05
N SER A 184 -8.10 19.41 -3.08
CA SER A 184 -9.12 18.51 -3.62
C SER A 184 -9.78 17.72 -2.50
N CYS A 185 -11.00 17.22 -2.71
CA CYS A 185 -11.73 16.45 -1.71
C CYS A 185 -12.29 15.15 -2.30
N SER A 186 -12.51 14.17 -1.42
CA SER A 186 -13.09 12.89 -1.80
C SER A 186 -14.50 13.05 -2.37
N PHE A 187 -14.89 12.08 -3.20
CA PHE A 187 -16.14 11.99 -3.98
C PHE A 187 -16.28 13.06 -5.07
N SER A 188 -15.84 14.30 -4.84
CA SER A 188 -15.88 15.36 -5.86
C SER A 188 -14.67 15.40 -6.78
N GLN A 189 -13.49 14.98 -6.34
CA GLN A 189 -12.28 14.96 -7.19
C GLN A 189 -11.59 13.60 -7.21
N PHE A 190 -11.57 12.89 -6.08
CA PHE A 190 -10.90 11.60 -5.95
C PHE A 190 -11.72 10.65 -5.09
N CYS A 191 -11.33 9.38 -5.07
CA CYS A 191 -11.98 8.31 -4.31
C CYS A 191 -11.07 7.81 -3.21
N ALA A 192 -9.79 7.67 -3.50
CA ALA A 192 -8.74 7.42 -2.52
C ALA A 192 -7.43 8.06 -2.97
N TYR A 193 -6.42 7.92 -2.12
CA TYR A 193 -5.01 8.16 -2.46
C TYR A 193 -4.11 7.44 -1.47
N HIS A 194 -2.91 7.09 -1.93
CA HIS A 194 -1.81 6.74 -1.06
C HIS A 194 -0.73 7.83 -1.07
N ASN A 195 0.01 7.90 0.03
CA ASN A 195 1.13 8.80 0.19
C ASN A 195 2.05 8.30 1.31
N TYR A 196 3.09 9.06 1.63
CA TYR A 196 3.96 8.78 2.76
C TYR A 196 4.26 10.05 3.57
N PHE A 197 4.62 9.84 4.83
CA PHE A 197 5.20 10.89 5.67
C PHE A 197 6.40 10.37 6.47
N GLY A 198 7.15 11.30 7.04
CA GLY A 198 8.44 10.99 7.67
C GLY A 198 9.42 10.43 6.63
N THR A 199 10.00 9.27 6.91
CA THR A 199 10.95 8.62 5.98
C THR A 199 10.32 7.47 5.19
N ASN A 200 9.42 6.71 5.80
CA ASN A 200 8.91 5.46 5.25
C ASN A 200 7.56 5.05 5.89
N THR A 201 6.75 6.00 6.34
CA THR A 201 5.39 5.68 6.80
C THR A 201 4.44 5.82 5.63
N ILE A 202 4.20 4.72 4.92
CA ILE A 202 3.29 4.68 3.77
C ILE A 202 1.86 4.45 4.26
N TYR A 203 0.92 5.23 3.75
CA TYR A 203 -0.49 5.13 4.11
C TYR A 203 -1.39 5.30 2.89
N ALA A 204 -2.63 4.84 3.02
CA ALA A 204 -3.72 5.22 2.11
C ALA A 204 -4.89 5.80 2.89
N ALA A 205 -5.46 6.87 2.34
CA ALA A 205 -6.71 7.43 2.80
C ALA A 205 -7.86 6.81 2.00
N MET A 206 -8.76 6.12 2.70
CA MET A 206 -9.83 5.33 2.13
C MET A 206 -11.20 5.88 2.59
N PRO A 207 -11.70 6.98 1.98
CA PRO A 207 -13.09 7.41 2.12
C PRO A 207 -14.07 6.31 1.73
N TYR A 208 -15.13 6.11 2.53
CA TYR A 208 -16.12 5.07 2.28
C TYR A 208 -16.81 5.20 0.91
N ASP A 209 -16.45 4.36 -0.05
CA ASP A 209 -16.93 4.43 -1.43
C ASP A 209 -18.45 4.33 -1.57
N GLY A 210 -19.10 3.61 -0.66
CA GLY A 210 -20.56 3.53 -0.57
C GLY A 210 -21.27 4.86 -0.30
N THR A 211 -20.52 5.95 -0.06
CA THR A 211 -21.01 7.33 -0.02
C THR A 211 -21.37 7.83 -1.41
N ASP A 212 -20.59 7.46 -2.43
CA ASP A 212 -20.78 7.86 -3.83
C ASP A 212 -20.35 6.77 -4.81
N LEU A 213 -21.16 5.72 -4.89
CA LEU A 213 -20.93 4.60 -5.81
C LEU A 213 -20.91 5.02 -7.30
N GLN A 214 -21.48 6.17 -7.67
CA GLN A 214 -21.42 6.61 -9.08
C GLN A 214 -20.05 7.21 -9.42
N GLY A 215 -19.48 7.95 -8.48
CA GLY A 215 -18.16 8.56 -8.59
C GLY A 215 -17.04 7.55 -8.39
N CYS A 216 -17.15 6.71 -7.36
CA CYS A 216 -16.02 5.96 -6.82
C CYS A 216 -16.14 4.44 -6.87
N GLY A 217 -17.36 3.91 -6.88
CA GLY A 217 -17.60 2.46 -6.95
C GLY A 217 -18.54 2.00 -8.06
N PRO A 218 -18.45 2.47 -9.32
CA PRO A 218 -19.44 2.13 -10.34
C PRO A 218 -19.17 0.73 -10.94
N LEU A 219 -19.38 -0.30 -10.11
CA LEU A 219 -19.15 -1.70 -10.45
C LEU A 219 -20.00 -2.12 -11.67
N PRO A 220 -19.40 -2.75 -12.70
CA PRO A 220 -20.07 -2.97 -13.99
C PRO A 220 -21.14 -4.07 -13.95
N ALA A 221 -21.01 -5.05 -13.05
CA ALA A 221 -21.83 -6.26 -13.04
C ALA A 221 -22.42 -6.60 -11.66
N GLY A 222 -22.46 -5.62 -10.74
CA GLY A 222 -22.97 -5.80 -9.38
C GLY A 222 -21.88 -6.20 -8.38
N SER A 223 -22.33 -6.69 -7.23
CA SER A 223 -21.49 -6.99 -6.06
C SER A 223 -21.45 -8.50 -5.83
N PRO A 224 -20.29 -9.17 -6.02
CA PRO A 224 -20.15 -10.60 -5.77
C PRO A 224 -20.37 -11.03 -4.33
N ASN A 225 -20.23 -10.10 -3.37
CA ASN A 225 -20.40 -10.40 -1.95
C ASN A 225 -21.73 -9.92 -1.36
N SER A 226 -22.67 -9.47 -2.21
CA SER A 226 -23.96 -8.90 -1.77
C SER A 226 -23.83 -7.70 -0.83
N ASP A 227 -22.70 -7.00 -0.91
CA ASP A 227 -22.37 -5.78 -0.18
C ASP A 227 -21.61 -4.84 -1.13
N THR A 228 -22.37 -4.05 -1.89
CA THR A 228 -21.82 -3.17 -2.92
C THR A 228 -20.88 -2.12 -2.35
N ASP A 229 -21.13 -1.65 -1.13
CA ASP A 229 -20.27 -0.67 -0.48
C ASP A 229 -18.88 -1.27 -0.21
N ALA A 230 -18.84 -2.51 0.29
CA ALA A 230 -17.59 -3.22 0.57
C ALA A 230 -16.84 -3.65 -0.70
N ASP A 231 -17.55 -4.16 -1.72
CA ASP A 231 -16.92 -4.59 -2.98
C ASP A 231 -16.36 -3.40 -3.76
N ALA A 232 -17.03 -2.24 -3.72
CA ALA A 232 -16.50 -1.00 -4.27
C ALA A 232 -15.21 -0.59 -3.55
N GLU A 233 -15.24 -0.55 -2.22
CA GLU A 233 -14.07 -0.20 -1.42
C GLU A 233 -12.89 -1.14 -1.68
N ILE A 234 -13.14 -2.45 -1.83
CA ILE A 234 -12.08 -3.42 -2.15
C ILE A 234 -11.43 -3.11 -3.51
N SER A 235 -12.22 -2.72 -4.50
CA SER A 235 -11.69 -2.31 -5.81
C SER A 235 -10.80 -1.07 -5.71
N THR A 236 -11.20 -0.06 -4.94
CA THR A 236 -10.41 1.15 -4.69
C THR A 236 -9.18 0.89 -3.82
N THR A 237 -9.32 0.03 -2.80
CA THR A 237 -8.21 -0.43 -1.96
C THR A 237 -7.16 -1.14 -2.80
N SER A 238 -7.59 -1.99 -3.73
CA SER A 238 -6.68 -2.71 -4.62
C SER A 238 -5.88 -1.77 -5.50
N HIS A 239 -6.50 -0.72 -6.04
CA HIS A 239 -5.83 0.31 -6.83
C HIS A 239 -4.68 0.95 -6.02
N GLU A 240 -5.00 1.50 -4.85
CA GLU A 240 -4.01 2.19 -4.03
C GLU A 240 -2.94 1.24 -3.47
N GLN A 241 -3.32 0.00 -3.15
CA GLN A 241 -2.39 -1.03 -2.70
C GLN A 241 -1.37 -1.36 -3.80
N ILE A 242 -1.81 -1.57 -5.03
CA ILE A 242 -0.93 -2.00 -6.11
C ILE A 242 -0.04 -0.85 -6.57
N GLU A 243 -0.56 0.38 -6.63
CA GLU A 243 0.24 1.57 -6.88
C GLU A 243 1.32 1.74 -5.81
N ALA A 244 0.96 1.76 -4.53
CA ALA A 244 1.91 1.88 -3.43
C ALA A 244 2.91 0.72 -3.37
N ALA A 245 2.55 -0.49 -3.79
CA ALA A 245 3.48 -1.60 -3.87
C ALA A 245 4.62 -1.29 -4.85
N THR A 246 4.28 -0.71 -6.01
CA THR A 246 5.24 -0.35 -7.06
C THR A 246 5.90 1.02 -6.84
N ASP A 247 5.28 1.93 -6.08
CA ASP A 247 5.80 3.26 -5.82
C ASP A 247 5.52 3.81 -4.40
N PRO A 248 6.04 3.16 -3.34
CA PRO A 248 5.70 3.47 -1.95
C PRO A 248 6.09 4.89 -1.52
N LEU A 249 7.09 5.49 -2.17
CA LEU A 249 7.62 6.82 -1.83
C LEU A 249 7.43 7.82 -2.98
N ILE A 250 6.60 7.53 -3.97
CA ILE A 250 6.24 8.46 -5.06
C ILE A 250 7.51 8.88 -5.84
N THR A 251 8.43 7.93 -6.07
CA THR A 251 9.76 8.12 -6.67
C THR A 251 10.20 6.97 -7.60
N ALA A 252 9.38 5.94 -7.78
CA ALA A 252 9.73 4.70 -8.47
C ALA A 252 9.05 4.59 -9.83
N TRP A 253 7.87 3.98 -9.91
CA TRP A 253 7.29 3.54 -11.18
C TRP A 253 6.12 4.43 -11.60
N ILE A 254 6.34 5.24 -12.64
CA ILE A 254 5.34 6.14 -13.19
C ILE A 254 5.60 6.35 -14.68
N ASP A 255 4.55 6.59 -15.47
CA ASP A 255 4.70 6.90 -16.88
C ASP A 255 5.01 8.38 -17.16
N ALA A 256 5.25 8.72 -18.44
CA ALA A 256 5.59 10.08 -18.86
C ALA A 256 4.42 11.10 -18.74
N SER A 257 3.19 10.63 -18.54
CA SER A 257 2.00 11.46 -18.32
C SER A 257 1.70 11.66 -16.83
N GLY A 258 2.48 11.03 -15.96
CA GLY A 258 2.19 10.97 -14.54
C GLY A 258 1.01 10.05 -14.26
N GLN A 259 1.07 8.80 -14.72
CA GLN A 259 0.13 7.75 -14.33
C GLN A 259 0.90 6.56 -13.77
N GLU A 260 0.43 6.06 -12.63
CA GLU A 260 0.90 4.83 -12.01
C GLU A 260 0.18 3.61 -12.61
N ILE A 261 0.45 2.43 -12.05
CA ILE A 261 -0.01 1.15 -12.60
C ILE A 261 -1.55 1.04 -12.60
N GLY A 262 -2.20 1.52 -11.54
CA GLY A 262 -3.65 1.52 -11.37
C GLY A 262 -4.32 2.63 -12.19
N ASP A 263 -3.76 3.84 -12.19
CA ASP A 263 -4.25 5.03 -12.92
C ASP A 263 -4.54 4.72 -14.40
N LYS A 264 -3.64 3.96 -15.02
CA LYS A 264 -3.73 3.55 -16.44
C LYS A 264 -4.89 2.61 -16.73
N CYS A 265 -5.39 1.93 -15.70
CA CYS A 265 -6.42 0.90 -15.78
C CYS A 265 -7.65 1.22 -14.92
N ALA A 266 -7.71 2.44 -14.37
CA ALA A 266 -8.81 2.94 -13.57
C ALA A 266 -10.18 2.65 -14.22
N TYR A 267 -11.05 2.02 -13.44
CA TYR A 267 -12.40 1.55 -13.80
C TYR A 267 -12.48 0.52 -14.93
N ASN A 268 -11.36 -0.04 -15.37
CA ASN A 268 -11.35 -1.18 -16.28
C ASN A 268 -11.32 -2.48 -15.48
N TYR A 269 -12.45 -3.20 -15.46
CA TYR A 269 -12.61 -4.45 -14.72
C TYR A 269 -12.41 -5.70 -15.59
N GLY A 270 -12.12 -5.54 -16.88
CA GLY A 270 -12.09 -6.65 -17.83
C GLY A 270 -13.43 -7.40 -17.92
N GLN A 271 -13.36 -8.73 -18.03
CA GLN A 271 -14.54 -9.58 -18.11
C GLN A 271 -15.02 -9.99 -16.71
N THR A 272 -16.31 -9.84 -16.45
CA THR A 272 -16.95 -10.29 -15.21
C THR A 272 -17.76 -11.57 -15.40
N ALA A 273 -17.79 -12.41 -14.37
CA ALA A 273 -18.69 -13.54 -14.22
C ALA A 273 -20.12 -13.07 -13.88
N SER A 274 -21.07 -14.02 -13.86
CA SER A 274 -22.49 -13.74 -13.62
C SER A 274 -22.82 -13.29 -12.20
N ASP A 275 -21.95 -13.60 -11.24
CA ASP A 275 -22.06 -13.13 -9.85
C ASP A 275 -21.47 -11.72 -9.66
N GLY A 276 -20.91 -11.12 -10.71
CA GLY A 276 -20.29 -9.80 -10.67
C GLY A 276 -18.79 -9.80 -10.37
N SER A 277 -18.20 -10.95 -10.03
CA SER A 277 -16.75 -11.06 -9.82
C SER A 277 -15.97 -11.06 -11.14
N ASN A 278 -14.70 -10.66 -11.11
CA ASN A 278 -13.73 -10.94 -12.16
C ASN A 278 -12.56 -11.80 -11.68
N GLU A 279 -12.40 -11.93 -10.36
CA GLU A 279 -11.35 -12.70 -9.73
C GLU A 279 -11.93 -13.65 -8.68
N SER A 280 -11.24 -14.79 -8.47
CA SER A 280 -11.53 -15.71 -7.37
C SER A 280 -10.25 -16.17 -6.72
N TRP A 281 -10.03 -15.72 -5.48
CA TRP A 281 -8.84 -16.05 -4.71
C TRP A 281 -9.26 -16.84 -3.48
N ASN A 282 -8.62 -17.99 -3.26
CA ASN A 282 -8.97 -18.93 -2.18
C ASN A 282 -10.46 -19.34 -2.14
N GLY A 283 -11.14 -19.30 -3.29
CA GLY A 283 -12.57 -19.60 -3.40
C GLY A 283 -13.51 -18.45 -3.02
N ASN A 284 -12.97 -17.27 -2.71
CA ASN A 284 -13.75 -16.06 -2.46
C ASN A 284 -13.82 -15.20 -3.72
N PRO A 285 -14.99 -14.63 -4.06
CA PRO A 285 -15.15 -13.82 -5.27
C PRO A 285 -14.81 -12.35 -5.02
N TYR A 286 -14.14 -11.73 -5.99
CA TYR A 286 -13.70 -10.34 -5.95
C TYR A 286 -14.02 -9.63 -7.27
N ILE A 287 -14.29 -8.34 -7.20
CA ILE A 287 -14.36 -7.43 -8.35
C ILE A 287 -13.34 -6.32 -8.13
N VAL A 288 -12.26 -6.35 -8.90
CA VAL A 288 -11.13 -5.42 -8.79
C VAL A 288 -10.77 -4.83 -10.14
N GLN A 289 -10.10 -3.70 -10.15
CA GLN A 289 -9.60 -3.11 -11.39
C GLN A 289 -8.47 -3.99 -11.96
N GLN A 290 -8.34 -3.98 -13.28
CA GLN A 290 -7.14 -4.46 -13.94
C GLN A 290 -5.97 -3.54 -13.59
N GLU A 291 -4.76 -4.04 -13.71
CA GLU A 291 -3.52 -3.30 -13.46
C GLU A 291 -2.68 -3.28 -14.73
N TRP A 292 -1.92 -2.20 -14.95
CA TRP A 292 -1.09 -2.09 -16.15
C TRP A 292 0.03 -3.13 -16.14
N ASP A 293 0.30 -3.73 -17.29
CA ASP A 293 1.40 -4.65 -17.53
C ASP A 293 2.30 -4.06 -18.61
N ASN A 294 3.56 -3.74 -18.27
CA ASN A 294 4.52 -3.19 -19.23
C ASN A 294 4.91 -4.20 -20.32
N VAL A 295 4.98 -5.50 -20.01
CA VAL A 295 5.28 -6.58 -20.98
C VAL A 295 4.15 -6.72 -22.00
N GLN A 296 2.90 -6.67 -21.55
CA GLN A 296 1.73 -6.78 -22.43
C GLN A 296 1.32 -5.44 -23.05
N SER A 297 1.80 -4.32 -22.50
CA SER A 297 1.38 -2.96 -22.84
C SER A 297 -0.15 -2.83 -22.78
N GLY A 298 -0.75 -3.32 -21.69
CA GLY A 298 -2.19 -3.41 -21.52
C GLY A 298 -2.61 -3.66 -20.07
N CYS A 299 -3.90 -3.50 -19.79
CA CYS A 299 -4.49 -3.79 -18.48
C CYS A 299 -4.83 -5.27 -18.33
N VAL A 300 -4.41 -5.88 -17.23
CA VAL A 300 -4.55 -7.33 -16.95
C VAL A 300 -4.96 -7.57 -15.51
N LEU A 301 -5.51 -8.74 -15.21
CA LEU A 301 -5.73 -9.20 -13.82
C LEU A 301 -4.65 -10.19 -13.34
N THR A 302 -3.85 -10.73 -14.28
CA THR A 302 -2.90 -11.84 -14.06
C THR A 302 -1.69 -11.76 -14.98
#